data_AF-A0A0G0VIL9-F1
#
_entry.id   AF-A0A0G0VIL9-F1
#
_cell.length_a   1.000
_cell.length_b   1.000
_cell.length_c   1.000
_cell.angle_alpha   90.00
_cell.angle_beta   90.00
_cell.angle_gamma   90.00
#
_symmetry.space_group_name_H-M   'P 1'
#
loop_
_entity.id
_entity.type
_entity.pdbx_description
1 polymer ?
#
loop_
_entity_poly.entity_id
_entity_poly.type
_entity_poly.pdbx_seq_one_letter_code
_entity_poly.pdbx_strand_id
1 'polypeptide(L)' 'MKFSELKDKTKEEMTENVNILFGTLRELRFRVSTSELKNVREIRKLKKEAAQLLTALKGR' A
#
# COMPACT_ATOMS: atom_id res chain seq x y z
N MET A 1 3.30 7.37 3.75
CA MET A 1 4.68 7.79 3.37
C MET A 1 4.68 9.20 2.78
N LYS A 2 5.79 9.95 2.89
CA LYS A 2 5.98 11.22 2.14
C LYS A 2 6.46 10.89 0.71
N PHE A 3 5.97 11.63 -0.27
CA PHE A 3 6.22 11.36 -1.70
C PHE A 3 7.70 11.55 -2.10
N SER A 4 8.45 12.35 -1.33
CA SER A 4 9.87 12.62 -1.57
C SER A 4 10.75 11.38 -1.36
N GLU A 5 10.50 10.60 -0.31
CA GLU A 5 11.28 9.37 0.03
C GLU A 5 11.04 8.23 -0.96
N LEU A 6 9.93 8.29 -1.71
CA LEU A 6 9.59 7.30 -2.73
C LEU A 6 10.42 7.49 -4.01
N LYS A 7 10.89 8.71 -4.30
CA LYS A 7 11.73 8.97 -5.48
C LYS A 7 13.15 8.41 -5.36
N ASP A 8 13.63 8.15 -4.15
CA ASP A 8 15.00 7.67 -3.90
C ASP A 8 15.11 6.14 -3.90
N LYS A 9 13.99 5.42 -3.76
CA LYS A 9 13.98 3.95 -3.80
C LYS A 9 14.17 3.40 -5.20
N THR A 10 14.78 2.23 -5.35
CA THR A 10 14.93 1.57 -6.65
C THR A 10 13.58 1.07 -7.19
N LYS A 11 13.47 0.87 -8.51
CA LYS A 11 12.23 0.36 -9.14
C LYS A 11 11.84 -1.01 -8.57
N GLU A 12 12.82 -1.85 -8.27
CA GLU A 12 12.66 -3.20 -7.71
C GLU A 12 12.07 -3.16 -6.30
N GLU A 13 12.63 -2.33 -5.41
CA GLU A 13 12.10 -2.13 -4.06
C GLU A 13 10.68 -1.57 -4.09
N MET A 14 10.36 -0.68 -5.04
CA MET A 14 8.99 -0.18 -5.19
C MET A 14 8.02 -1.29 -5.58
N THR A 15 8.41 -2.17 -6.51
CA THR A 15 7.55 -3.30 -6.92
C THR A 15 7.35 -4.31 -5.80
N GLU A 16 8.38 -4.62 -5.01
CA GLU A 16 8.24 -5.46 -3.83
C GLU A 16 7.31 -4.84 -2.78
N ASN A 17 7.50 -3.55 -2.47
CA ASN A 17 6.64 -2.84 -1.52
C ASN A 17 5.17 -2.84 -1.97
N VAL A 18 4.91 -2.69 -3.28
CA VAL A 18 3.56 -2.78 -3.83
C VAL A 18 2.97 -4.17 -3.61
N ASN A 19 3.72 -5.24 -3.87
CA ASN A 19 3.25 -6.62 -3.65
C ASN A 19 2.92 -6.90 -2.18
N ILE A 20 3.76 -6.43 -1.25
CA ILE A 20 3.52 -6.54 0.19
C ILE A 20 2.25 -5.78 0.60
N LEU A 21 2.06 -4.57 0.09
CA LEU A 21 0.86 -3.77 0.37
C LEU A 21 -0.42 -4.42 -0.19
N PHE A 22 -0.35 -5.08 -1.35
CA PHE A 22 -1.48 -5.84 -1.88
C PHE A 22 -1.80 -7.09 -1.04
N GLY A 23 -0.78 -7.80 -0.55
CA GLY A 23 -0.93 -8.94 0.37
C GLY A 23 -1.62 -8.54 1.67
N THR A 24 -1.10 -7.51 2.34
CA THR A 24 -1.70 -6.96 3.57
C THR A 24 -3.12 -6.43 3.33
N LEU A 25 -3.40 -5.81 2.18
CA LEU A 25 -4.76 -5.40 1.80
C LEU A 25 -5.72 -6.59 1.62
N ARG A 26 -5.24 -7.75 1.20
CA ARG A 26 -6.06 -8.97 1.08
C ARG A 26 -6.41 -9.51 2.46
N GLU A 27 -5.42 -9.61 3.34
CA GLU A 27 -5.61 -10.05 4.73
C GLU A 27 -6.55 -9.13 5.50
N LEU A 28 -6.37 -7.81 5.38
CA LEU A 28 -7.24 -6.83 6.04
C LEU A 28 -8.66 -6.86 5.50
N ARG A 29 -8.85 -7.12 4.19
CA ARG A 29 -10.19 -7.32 3.63
C ARG A 29 -10.88 -8.56 4.21
N PHE A 30 -10.13 -9.65 4.36
CA PHE A 30 -10.64 -10.87 4.97
C PHE A 30 -11.04 -10.63 6.44
N ARG A 31 -10.17 -10.00 7.22
CA ARG A 31 -10.46 -9.63 8.62
C ARG A 31 -11.59 -8.61 8.79
N VAL A 32 -11.85 -7.77 7.78
CA VAL A 32 -13.05 -6.91 7.76
C VAL A 32 -14.31 -7.73 7.48
N SER A 33 -14.24 -8.71 6.58
CA SER A 33 -15.37 -9.60 6.31
C SER A 33 -15.76 -10.47 7.52
N THR A 34 -14.80 -10.82 8.38
CA THR A 34 -15.07 -11.52 9.65
C THR A 34 -15.59 -10.60 10.76
N SER A 35 -15.79 -9.30 10.48
CA SER A 35 -16.23 -8.28 11.46
C SER A 35 -15.34 -8.12 12.70
N GLU A 36 -14.11 -8.67 12.68
CA GLU A 36 -13.15 -8.57 13.78
C GLU A 36 -12.34 -7.26 13.74
N LEU A 37 -12.35 -6.53 12.63
CA LEU A 37 -11.54 -5.31 12.45
C LEU A 37 -12.30 -4.02 12.79
N LYS A 38 -11.92 -3.39 13.90
CA LYS A 38 -12.33 -2.02 14.27
C LYS A 38 -11.66 -0.93 13.41
N ASN A 39 -10.50 -1.20 12.79
CA ASN A 39 -9.67 -0.18 12.14
C ASN A 39 -9.84 -0.11 10.60
N VAL A 40 -11.06 0.18 10.14
CA VAL A 40 -11.37 0.43 8.71
C VAL A 40 -10.50 1.54 8.10
N ARG A 41 -10.00 2.47 8.93
CA ARG A 41 -9.17 3.60 8.52
C ARG A 41 -7.78 3.18 8.01
N GLU A 42 -7.24 2.06 8.48
CA GLU A 42 -5.94 1.54 8.04
C GLU A 42 -6.00 1.06 6.59
N ILE A 43 -7.10 0.43 6.17
CA ILE A 43 -7.31 0.01 4.78
C ILE A 43 -7.28 1.21 3.83
N ARG A 44 -7.90 2.33 4.23
CA ARG A 44 -7.85 3.57 3.44
C ARG A 44 -6.43 4.14 3.34
N LYS A 45 -5.64 4.08 4.42
CA LYS A 45 -4.25 4.52 4.41
C LYS A 45 -3.40 3.65 3.47
N LEU A 46 -3.51 2.33 3.58
CA LEU A 46 -2.77 1.37 2.75
C LEU A 46 -3.12 1.49 1.26
N LYS A 47 -4.42 1.68 0.93
CA LYS A 47 -4.84 1.96 -0.47
C LYS A 47 -4.21 3.24 -1.01
N LYS A 48 -4.17 4.30 -0.20
CA LYS A 48 -3.56 5.58 -0.60
C LYS A 48 -2.05 5.44 -0.80
N GLU A 49 -1.38 4.69 0.06
CA GLU A 49 0.06 4.43 -0.07
C GLU A 49 0.39 3.59 -1.30
N ALA A 50 -0.38 2.53 -1.59
CA ALA A 50 -0.23 1.75 -2.82
C ALA A 50 -0.44 2.61 -4.08
N ALA A 51 -1.45 3.49 -4.08
CA ALA A 51 -1.68 4.42 -5.19
C ALA A 51 -0.52 5.41 -5.38
N GLN A 52 0.07 5.91 -4.29
CA GLN A 52 1.23 6.80 -4.35
C GLN A 52 2.47 6.10 -4.92
N LEU A 53 2.72 4.85 -4.50
CA LEU A 53 3.79 4.01 -5.05
C LEU A 53 3.62 3.76 -6.55
N LEU A 54 2.41 3.39 -6.99
CA LEU A 54 2.11 3.19 -8.41
C LEU A 54 2.25 4.48 -9.23
N THR A 55 1.84 5.62 -8.67
CA THR A 55 1.99 6.93 -9.31
C THR A 55 3.47 7.29 -9.47
N ALA A 56 4.29 7.03 -8.45
CA ALA A 56 5.73 7.26 -8.49
C ALA A 56 6.45 6.31 -9.47
N LEU A 57 6.00 5.06 -9.59
CA LEU A 57 6.49 4.11 -10.61
C LEU A 57 6.17 4.56 -12.03
N LYS A 58 4.97 5.09 -12.27
CA LYS A 58 4.54 5.57 -13.60
C LYS A 58 5.16 6.92 -13.97
N GLY A 59 5.44 7.77 -12.99
CA GLY A 59 6.04 9.10 -13.19
C GLY A 59 7.55 9.11 -13.37
N ARG A 60 8.19 7.94 -13.34
CA ARG A 60 9.61 7.71 -13.64
C ARG A 60 9.78 7.18 -15.06
#